data_AF-A0A7C3QFA6-F1
#
_entry.id   AF-A0A7C3QFA6-F1
#
_cell.length_a   1.000
_cell.length_b   1.000
_cell.length_c   1.000
_cell.angle_alpha   90.00
_cell.angle_beta   90.00
_cell.angle_gamma   90.00
#
_symmetry.space_group_name_H-M   'P 1'
#
loop_
_entity.id
_entity.type
_entity.pdbx_description
1 polymer ?
#
loop_
_entity_poly.entity_id
_entity_poly.type
_entity_poly.pdbx_seq_one_letter_code
_entity_poly.pdbx_strand_id
1 'polypeptide(L)'
;MREPPPSRSARWLPLLVVAGALALWSLFSATRIFPESLFPSPAGVARGFVQEIASGRLMNDLIASLFRVTMGFLLAVGLGVPAGLFLGHHGRARQAFLP
;
A
#
# COMPACT_ATOMS: atom_id res chain seq x y z
N MET A 1 -26.42 -10.29 29.65
CA MET A 1 -26.90 -10.83 28.36
C MET A 1 -25.76 -11.65 27.77
N ARG A 2 -25.95 -12.97 27.57
CA ARG A 2 -24.92 -13.86 26.99
C ARG A 2 -25.29 -14.08 25.53
N GLU A 3 -24.42 -13.71 24.60
CA GLU A 3 -24.68 -13.99 23.18
C GLU A 3 -24.66 -15.50 22.93
N PRO A 4 -25.63 -16.06 22.20
CA PRO A 4 -25.63 -17.47 21.84
C PRO A 4 -24.38 -17.77 21.00
N PRO A 5 -23.76 -18.96 21.17
CA PRO A 5 -22.56 -19.32 20.41
C PRO A 5 -22.86 -19.26 18.91
N PRO A 6 -21.92 -18.76 18.07
CA PRO A 6 -22.13 -18.67 16.64
C PRO A 6 -22.48 -20.05 16.09
N SER A 7 -23.60 -20.14 15.37
CA SER A 7 -24.06 -21.38 14.76
C SER A 7 -22.95 -21.97 13.88
N ARG A 8 -22.81 -23.30 13.84
CA ARG A 8 -21.78 -23.97 13.02
C ARG A 8 -21.82 -23.53 11.54
N SER A 9 -22.99 -23.13 11.04
CA SER A 9 -23.19 -22.59 9.69
C SER A 9 -22.64 -21.17 9.51
N ALA A 10 -22.65 -20.33 10.56
CA ALA A 10 -22.13 -18.96 10.49
C ALA A 10 -20.61 -18.89 10.27
N ARG A 11 -19.86 -19.96 10.59
CA ARG A 11 -18.41 -20.01 10.37
C ARG A 11 -18.01 -20.08 8.89
N TRP A 12 -18.88 -20.60 8.04
CA TRP A 12 -18.61 -20.77 6.60
C TRP A 12 -19.09 -19.59 5.76
N LEU A 13 -19.93 -18.73 6.34
CA LEU A 13 -20.49 -17.57 5.67
C LEU A 13 -19.40 -16.64 5.07
N PRO A 14 -18.28 -16.32 5.76
CA PRO A 14 -17.24 -15.48 5.19
C PRO A 14 -16.56 -16.12 3.98
N LEU A 15 -16.30 -17.43 4.03
CA LEU A 15 -15.72 -18.16 2.90
C LEU A 15 -16.65 -18.16 1.69
N LEU A 16 -17.95 -18.36 1.90
CA LEU A 16 -18.94 -18.31 0.82
C LEU A 16 -19.03 -16.92 0.18
N VAL A 17 -18.95 -15.86 1.00
CA VAL A 17 -18.93 -14.48 0.49
C VAL A 17 -17.68 -14.24 -0.36
N VAL A 18 -16.50 -14.63 0.11
CA VAL A 18 -15.25 -14.49 -0.65
C VAL A 18 -15.28 -15.31 -1.93
N ALA A 19 -15.72 -16.56 -1.87
CA ALA A 19 -15.85 -17.42 -3.05
C ALA A 19 -16.85 -16.85 -4.07
N GLY A 20 -17.99 -16.34 -3.60
CA GLY A 20 -19.00 -15.69 -4.44
C GLY A 20 -18.46 -14.42 -5.11
N ALA A 21 -17.72 -13.59 -4.37
CA ALA A 21 -17.07 -12.40 -4.90
C ALA A 21 -16.00 -12.75 -5.96
N LEU A 22 -15.17 -13.76 -5.70
CA LEU A 22 -14.18 -14.25 -6.67
C LEU A 22 -14.83 -14.84 -7.92
N ALA A 23 -15.92 -15.58 -7.76
CA ALA A 23 -16.69 -16.13 -8.89
C ALA A 23 -17.29 -15.02 -9.75
N LEU A 24 -17.89 -14.01 -9.11
CA LEU A 24 -18.45 -12.85 -9.79
C LEU A 24 -17.35 -12.07 -10.53
N TRP A 25 -16.23 -11.77 -9.86
CA TRP A 25 -15.09 -11.11 -10.48
C TRP A 25 -14.54 -11.92 -11.66
N SER A 26 -14.38 -13.23 -11.50
CA SER A 26 -13.93 -14.11 -12.57
C SER A 26 -14.88 -14.06 -13.77
N LEU A 27 -16.20 -14.12 -13.54
CA LEU A 27 -17.22 -14.05 -14.58
C LEU A 27 -17.15 -12.70 -15.33
N PHE A 28 -17.07 -11.59 -14.59
CA PHE A 28 -16.91 -10.26 -15.18
C PHE A 28 -15.60 -10.12 -15.96
N SER A 29 -14.48 -10.63 -15.44
CA SER A 29 -13.20 -10.60 -16.14
C SER A 29 -13.21 -11.43 -17.43
N ALA A 30 -13.99 -12.52 -17.47
CA ALA A 30 -14.15 -13.37 -18.65
C ALA A 30 -14.96 -12.69 -19.76
N THR A 31 -15.77 -11.67 -19.45
CA THR A 31 -16.53 -10.92 -20.47
C THR A 31 -15.65 -10.10 -21.41
N ARG A 32 -14.36 -9.88 -21.09
CA ARG A 32 -13.37 -9.15 -21.90
C ARG A 32 -13.82 -7.74 -22.35
N ILE A 33 -14.79 -7.16 -21.64
CA ILE A 33 -15.29 -5.79 -21.89
C ILE A 33 -14.16 -4.77 -21.72
N PHE A 34 -13.25 -5.02 -20.79
CA PHE A 34 -12.06 -4.21 -20.55
C PHE A 34 -10.79 -4.95 -21.00
N PRO A 35 -9.74 -4.22 -21.45
CA PRO A 35 -8.43 -4.79 -21.70
C PRO A 35 -7.92 -5.56 -20.48
N GLU A 36 -7.25 -6.68 -20.71
CA GLU A 36 -6.77 -7.55 -19.62
C GLU A 36 -5.70 -6.88 -18.74
N SER A 37 -5.06 -5.82 -19.26
CA SER A 37 -4.16 -4.94 -18.50
C SER A 37 -4.90 -4.06 -17.48
N LEU A 38 -6.17 -3.73 -17.73
CA LEU A 38 -7.00 -2.89 -16.86
C LEU A 38 -7.86 -3.72 -15.91
N PHE A 39 -8.32 -4.89 -16.37
CA PHE A 39 -9.17 -5.77 -15.57
C PHE A 39 -8.75 -7.24 -15.68
N PRO A 40 -7.60 -7.61 -15.10
CA PRO A 40 -7.12 -8.99 -15.11
C PRO A 40 -8.05 -9.91 -14.29
N SER A 41 -8.12 -11.17 -14.71
CA SER A 41 -8.79 -12.21 -13.91
C SER A 41 -8.08 -12.43 -12.57
N PRO A 42 -8.78 -12.94 -11.53
CA PRO A 42 -8.15 -13.27 -10.25
C PRO A 42 -6.91 -14.17 -10.39
N ALA A 43 -6.98 -15.15 -11.30
CA ALA A 43 -5.85 -16.04 -11.62
C ALA A 43 -4.71 -15.30 -12.35
N GLY A 44 -5.03 -14.31 -13.18
CA GLY A 44 -4.05 -13.43 -13.81
C GLY A 44 -3.28 -12.60 -12.78
N VAL A 45 -3.99 -12.03 -11.81
CA VAL A 45 -3.37 -11.29 -10.69
C VAL A 45 -2.45 -12.21 -9.87
N ALA A 46 -2.92 -13.41 -9.51
CA ALA A 46 -2.12 -14.37 -8.76
C ALA A 46 -0.85 -14.78 -9.51
N ARG A 47 -0.94 -15.06 -10.81
CA ARG A 47 0.23 -15.39 -11.65
C ARG A 47 1.20 -14.22 -11.75
N GLY A 48 0.70 -13.00 -12.02
CA GLY A 48 1.53 -11.80 -12.08
C GLY A 48 2.27 -11.57 -10.77
N PHE A 49 1.57 -11.70 -9.63
CA PHE A 49 2.18 -11.59 -8.31
C PHE A 49 3.32 -12.60 -8.09
N VAL A 50 3.11 -13.87 -8.43
CA VAL A 50 4.15 -14.91 -8.32
C VAL A 50 5.33 -14.61 -9.25
N GLN A 51 5.07 -14.15 -10.48
CA GLN A 51 6.12 -13.77 -11.43
C GLN A 51 6.96 -12.58 -10.94
N GLU A 52 6.31 -11.55 -10.38
CA GLU A 52 6.98 -10.37 -9.84
C GLU A 52 7.82 -10.69 -8.60
N ILE A 53 7.37 -11.62 -7.76
CA ILE A 53 8.16 -12.15 -6.65
C ILE A 53 9.33 -13.00 -7.16
N ALA A 54 9.07 -13.96 -8.06
CA ALA A 54 10.08 -14.90 -8.55
C ALA A 54 11.18 -14.20 -9.37
N SER A 55 10.83 -13.13 -10.10
CA SER A 55 11.80 -12.30 -10.82
C SER A 55 12.61 -11.37 -9.91
N GLY A 56 12.23 -11.23 -8.63
CA GLY A 56 12.85 -10.32 -7.68
C GLY A 56 12.58 -8.84 -7.95
N ARG A 57 11.82 -8.49 -8.99
CA ARG A 57 11.49 -7.11 -9.34
C ARG A 57 10.72 -6.43 -8.21
N LEU A 58 9.71 -7.11 -7.65
CA LEU A 58 8.94 -6.59 -6.54
C LEU A 58 9.82 -6.18 -5.35
N MET A 59 10.82 -7.01 -5.02
CA MET A 59 11.74 -6.74 -3.93
C MET A 59 12.66 -5.56 -4.25
N ASN A 60 13.19 -5.50 -5.48
CA ASN A 60 14.03 -4.39 -5.93
C ASN A 60 13.28 -3.05 -5.88
N ASP A 61 12.03 -3.02 -6.36
CA ASP A 61 11.19 -1.82 -6.37
C ASP A 61 10.85 -1.37 -4.94
N LEU A 62 10.60 -2.34 -4.04
CA LEU A 62 10.34 -2.09 -2.63
C LEU A 62 11.58 -1.49 -1.95
N ILE A 63 12.76 -2.09 -2.14
CA ILE A 63 14.02 -1.60 -1.58
C ILE A 63 14.34 -0.22 -2.13
N ALA A 64 14.23 -0.01 -3.44
CA ALA A 64 14.48 1.29 -4.07
C ALA A 64 13.54 2.37 -3.52
N SER A 65 12.27 2.05 -3.33
CA SER A 65 11.29 2.96 -2.76
C SER A 65 11.59 3.30 -1.30
N LEU A 66 11.91 2.30 -0.48
CA LEU A 66 12.29 2.50 0.92
C LEU A 66 13.57 3.32 1.03
N PHE A 67 14.60 2.97 0.26
CA PHE A 67 15.87 3.70 0.25
C PHE A 67 15.66 5.18 -0.08
N ARG A 68 14.88 5.49 -1.12
CA ARG A 68 14.55 6.87 -1.49
C ARG A 68 13.87 7.63 -0.36
N VAL A 69 12.88 7.02 0.29
CA VAL A 69 12.15 7.65 1.41
C VAL A 69 13.08 7.86 2.61
N THR A 70 13.86 6.85 2.99
CA THR A 70 14.80 6.94 4.12
C THR A 70 15.87 7.99 3.87
N MET A 71 16.48 8.03 2.68
CA MET A 71 17.49 9.04 2.35
C MET A 71 16.90 10.45 2.34
N GLY A 72 15.73 10.64 1.72
CA GLY A 72 15.04 11.93 1.73
C GLY A 72 14.72 12.40 3.15
N PHE A 73 14.25 11.50 4.01
CA PHE A 73 13.99 11.79 5.42
C PHE A 73 15.27 12.17 6.18
N LEU A 74 16.34 11.39 6.03
CA LEU A 74 17.61 11.66 6.70
C LEU A 74 18.23 12.99 6.27
N LEU A 75 18.15 13.32 4.97
CA LEU A 75 18.58 14.63 4.47
C LEU A 75 17.72 15.76 5.02
N ALA A 76 16.40 15.58 5.04
CA ALA A 76 15.48 16.57 5.60
C ALA A 76 15.73 16.81 7.10
N VAL A 77 15.98 15.76 7.87
CA VAL A 77 16.34 15.88 9.29
C VAL A 77 17.71 16.54 9.44
N GLY A 78 18.71 16.05 8.71
CA GLY A 78 20.09 16.52 8.80
C GLY A 78 20.28 17.98 8.40
N LEU A 79 19.43 18.51 7.52
CA LEU A 79 19.48 19.91 7.09
C LEU A 79 18.41 20.77 7.78
N GLY A 80 17.18 20.28 7.84
CA GLY A 80 16.03 21.01 8.36
C GLY A 80 16.09 21.23 9.87
N VAL A 81 16.56 20.25 10.65
CA VAL A 81 16.67 20.42 12.11
C VAL A 81 17.75 21.46 12.45
N PRO A 82 19.00 21.37 11.95
CA PRO A 82 19.99 22.40 12.22
C PRO A 82 19.58 23.78 11.71
N ALA A 83 18.99 23.86 10.51
CA ALA A 83 18.49 25.13 9.98
C ALA A 83 17.39 25.74 10.86
N GLY A 84 16.42 24.93 11.30
CA GLY A 84 15.35 25.36 12.21
C GLY A 84 15.87 25.81 13.57
N LEU A 85 16.82 25.07 14.16
CA LEU A 85 17.46 25.45 15.42
C LEU A 85 18.27 26.75 15.29
N PHE A 86 19.03 26.89 14.20
CA PHE A 86 19.79 28.11 13.91
C PHE A 86 18.87 29.33 13.79
N LEU A 87 17.75 29.18 13.07
CA LEU A 87 16.74 30.22 12.91
C LEU A 87 16.08 30.60 14.25
N GLY A 88 15.81 29.61 15.10
CA GLY A 88 15.22 29.81 16.43
C GLY A 88 16.17 30.49 17.42
N HIS A 89 17.47 30.23 17.32
CA HIS A 89 18.48 30.81 18.21
C HIS A 89 18.85 32.26 17.83
N HIS A 90 18.83 32.61 16.54
CA HIS A 90 19.22 33.95 16.09
C HIS A 90 18.00 34.86 15.89
N GLY A 91 17.82 35.84 16.80
CA GLY A 91 16.71 36.79 16.76
C GLY A 91 16.57 37.57 15.43
N ARG A 92 17.69 37.85 14.73
CA ARG A 92 17.69 38.50 13.40
C ARG A 92 17.16 37.60 12.28
N ALA A 93 17.44 36.30 12.33
CA ALA A 93 16.93 35.34 11.35
C ALA A 93 15.44 35.09 11.57
N ARG A 94 15.00 35.01 12.83
CA ARG A 94 13.59 34.94 13.22
C ARG A 94 12.78 36.16 12.75
N GLN A 95 13.35 37.37 12.84
CA GLN A 95 12.70 38.62 12.38
C GLN A 95 12.64 38.76 10.85
N ALA A 96 13.47 38.05 10.08
CA ALA A 96 13.42 38.09 8.62
C ALA A 96 12.35 37.14 8.04
N PHE A 97 11.96 36.10 8.78
CA PHE A 97 10.97 35.10 8.35
C PHE A 97 9.58 35.29 8.98
N LEU A 98 9.48 36.06 10.07
CA LEU A 98 8.20 36.49 10.63
C LEU A 98 7.95 37.94 10.17
N PRO A 99 6.85 38.23 9.45
CA PRO A 99 6.49 39.59 9.06
C PRO A 99 6.18 40.47 10.28
#